data_AF-A0A1H7D7Z6-F1
#
_entry.id   AF-A0A1H7D7Z6-F1
#
_cell.length_a   1.000
_cell.length_b   1.000
_cell.length_c   1.000
_cell.angle_alpha   90.00
_cell.angle_beta   90.00
_cell.angle_gamma   90.00
#
_symmetry.space_group_name_H-M   'P 1'
#
loop_
_entity.id
_entity.type
_entity.pdbx_description
1 polymer ?
#
loop_
_entity_poly.entity_id
_entity_poly.type
_entity_poly.pdbx_seq_one_letter_code
_entity_poly.pdbx_strand_id
1 'polypeptide(L)' 'MLGVNVKTNNYNKPWLDNAIKRNDIIKIATEPTYNNLYRINNITGENELSGFGREFEYLRSYGYTYDPVTKSMIK' A
#
# COMPACT_ATOMS: atom_id res chain seq x y z
N MET A 1 4.71 32.87 -1.15
CA MET A 1 4.51 31.65 -0.35
C MET A 1 3.36 30.88 -0.98
N LEU A 2 3.66 29.83 -1.77
CA LEU A 2 2.63 28.93 -2.26
C LEU A 2 2.58 27.74 -1.30
N GLY A 3 1.40 27.56 -0.71
CA GLY A 3 1.15 26.64 0.39
C GLY A 3 1.72 25.26 0.12
N VAL A 4 2.37 24.71 1.14
CA VAL A 4 2.82 23.33 1.22
C VAL A 4 1.68 22.43 0.75
N ASN A 5 1.82 21.89 -0.46
CA ASN A 5 0.92 20.87 -0.95
C ASN A 5 1.27 19.60 -0.16
N VAL A 6 0.64 19.43 1.01
CA VAL A 6 0.73 18.22 1.82
C VAL A 6 0.08 17.11 1.00
N LYS A 7 0.84 16.55 0.06
CA LYS A 7 0.51 15.32 -0.64
C LYS A 7 0.49 14.25 0.45
N THR A 8 -0.71 13.93 0.90
CA THR A 8 -1.01 13.08 2.04
C THR A 8 -0.23 11.77 1.95
N ASN A 9 0.72 11.61 2.86
CA ASN A 9 1.52 10.40 3.09
C ASN A 9 0.64 9.31 3.77
N ASN A 10 -0.60 9.12 3.27
CA ASN A 10 -1.69 8.36 3.89
C ASN A 10 -1.51 6.86 3.63
N TYR A 11 -0.44 6.32 4.18
CA TYR A 11 -0.31 4.89 4.43
C TYR A 11 0.60 4.72 5.63
N ASN A 12 0.50 3.60 6.35
CA ASN A 12 1.16 3.41 7.64
C ASN A 12 2.68 3.17 7.53
N LYS A 13 3.38 4.03 6.79
CA LYS A 13 4.79 3.86 6.43
C LYS A 13 5.70 3.65 7.65
N PRO A 14 5.60 4.40 8.78
CA PRO A 14 6.45 4.14 9.94
C PRO A 14 6.24 2.73 10.54
N TRP A 15 4.99 2.25 10.54
CA TRP A 15 4.68 0.90 11.01
C TRP A 15 5.21 -0.17 10.04
N LEU A 16 4.99 0.03 8.73
CA LEU A 16 5.50 -0.87 7.68
C LEU A 16 7.02 -0.92 7.68
N ASP A 17 7.72 0.21 7.84
CA ASP A 17 9.17 0.25 7.94
C ASP A 17 9.68 -0.61 9.09
N ASN A 18 9.01 -0.56 10.24
CA ASN A 18 9.39 -1.37 11.40
C ASN A 18 9.06 -2.85 11.21
N ALA A 19 7.93 -3.19 10.58
CA ALA A 19 7.56 -4.56 10.25
C ALA A 19 8.54 -5.17 9.23
N ILE A 20 8.89 -4.42 8.17
CA ILE A 20 9.87 -4.81 7.15
C ILE A 20 11.24 -5.04 7.78
N LYS A 21 11.70 -4.16 8.69
CA LYS A 21 12.98 -4.34 9.39
C LYS A 21 13.05 -5.64 10.20
N ARG A 22 11.92 -6.12 10.71
CA ARG A 22 11.83 -7.40 11.43
C ARG A 22 11.54 -8.60 10.52
N ASN A 23 11.31 -8.38 9.22
CA ASN A 23 10.78 -9.37 8.28
C ASN A 23 9.47 -10.02 8.77
N ASP A 24 8.59 -9.22 9.38
CA ASP A 24 7.30 -9.72 9.84
C ASP A 24 6.45 -10.22 8.66
N ILE A 25 5.65 -11.27 8.90
CA ILE A 25 4.54 -11.64 8.01
C ILE A 25 3.41 -10.64 8.23
N ILE A 26 2.93 -10.02 7.15
CA ILE A 26 1.90 -8.98 7.24
C ILE A 26 0.58 -9.54 6.72
N LYS A 27 -0.39 -9.74 7.62
CA LYS A 27 -1.75 -10.16 7.25
C LYS A 27 -2.47 -9.01 6.55
N ILE A 28 -3.12 -9.30 5.43
CA ILE A 28 -4.00 -8.35 4.74
C ILE A 28 -5.41 -8.92 4.67
N ALA A 29 -6.38 -8.14 5.15
CA ALA A 29 -7.78 -8.58 5.24
C ALA A 29 -8.51 -8.54 3.88
N THR A 30 -7.94 -7.81 2.91
CA THR A 30 -8.54 -7.57 1.60
C THR A 30 -7.65 -8.15 0.52
N GLU A 31 -8.26 -8.87 -0.43
CA GLU A 31 -7.53 -9.42 -1.57
C GLU A 31 -7.07 -8.29 -2.51
N PRO A 32 -5.80 -8.29 -2.97
CA PRO A 32 -5.22 -7.23 -3.80
C PRO A 32 -5.68 -7.33 -5.26
N THR A 33 -6.99 -7.23 -5.48
CA THR A 33 -7.58 -7.11 -6.82
C THR A 33 -7.43 -5.68 -7.33
N TYR A 34 -7.54 -5.47 -8.65
CA TYR A 34 -7.45 -4.15 -9.26
C TYR A 34 -8.38 -3.12 -8.59
N ASN A 35 -9.63 -3.49 -8.34
CA ASN A 35 -10.62 -2.60 -7.73
C ASN A 35 -10.33 -2.23 -6.27
N ASN A 36 -9.53 -3.04 -5.57
CA ASN A 36 -9.10 -2.76 -4.20
C ASN A 36 -7.80 -1.95 -4.16
N LEU A 37 -6.90 -2.18 -5.13
CA LEU A 37 -5.61 -1.50 -5.22
C LEU A 37 -5.71 -0.11 -5.85
N TYR A 38 -6.67 0.11 -6.75
CA TYR A 38 -6.82 1.36 -7.49
C TYR A 38 -8.15 2.05 -7.18
N ARG A 39 -8.16 3.37 -7.33
CA ARG A 39 -9.35 4.23 -7.27
C ARG A 39 -9.29 5.25 -8.40
N ILE A 40 -10.45 5.76 -8.80
CA ILE A 40 -10.51 6.91 -9.71
C ILE A 40 -10.17 8.17 -8.92
N ASN A 41 -9.22 8.96 -9.42
CA ASN A 41 -8.96 10.30 -8.93
C ASN A 41 -10.09 11.23 -9.42
N ASN A 42 -10.90 11.76 -8.51
CA ASN A 42 -12.06 12.58 -8.88
C ASN A 42 -11.70 13.95 -9.50
N ILE A 43 -10.43 14.36 -9.46
CA ILE A 43 -9.95 15.61 -10.06
C ILE A 43 -9.44 15.35 -11.48
N THR A 44 -8.66 14.29 -11.69
CA THR A 44 -8.05 14.00 -13.00
C THR A 44 -8.84 13.00 -13.84
N GLY A 45 -9.73 12.22 -13.23
CA GLY A 45 -10.47 11.12 -13.87
C GLY A 45 -9.63 9.86 -14.10
N GLU A 46 -8.36 9.86 -13.72
CA GLU A 46 -7.43 8.75 -13.94
C GLU A 46 -7.42 7.76 -12.77
N ASN A 47 -7.00 6.52 -13.03
CA ASN A 47 -6.76 5.55 -11.96
C ASN A 47 -5.48 5.90 -11.20
N GLU A 48 -5.56 5.88 -9.87
CA GLU A 48 -4.40 5.99 -8.99
C GLU A 48 -4.47 4.94 -7.88
N LEU A 49 -3.33 4.65 -7.23
CA LEU A 49 -3.31 3.72 -6.11
C LEU A 49 -4.18 4.25 -4.95
N SER A 50 -5.01 3.36 -4.41
CA SER A 50 -5.71 3.56 -3.15
C SER A 50 -4.72 3.62 -1.98
N GLY A 51 -5.19 3.93 -0.77
CA GLY A 51 -4.34 3.83 0.43
C GLY A 51 -3.76 2.42 0.60
N PHE A 52 -4.62 1.41 0.46
CA PHE A 52 -4.22 0.00 0.48
C PHE A 52 -3.29 -0.34 -0.70
N GLY A 53 -3.57 0.17 -1.91
CA GLY A 53 -2.71 -0.01 -3.07
C GLY A 53 -1.28 0.48 -2.84
N ARG A 54 -1.13 1.64 -2.16
CA ARG A 54 0.19 2.16 -1.79
C ARG A 54 0.90 1.29 -0.77
N GLU A 55 0.21 0.77 0.25
CA GLU A 55 0.79 -0.17 1.22
C GLU A 55 1.27 -1.46 0.55
N PHE A 56 0.44 -2.01 -0.35
CA PHE A 56 0.73 -3.22 -1.09
C PHE A 56 1.97 -3.06 -1.99
N GLU A 57 2.01 -2.01 -2.82
CA GLU A 57 3.16 -1.73 -3.69
C GLU A 57 4.42 -1.37 -2.89
N TYR A 58 4.28 -0.69 -1.75
CA TYR A 58 5.40 -0.41 -0.87
C TYR A 58 6.04 -1.70 -0.35
N LEU A 59 5.24 -2.65 0.16
CA LEU A 59 5.75 -3.95 0.60
C LEU A 59 6.43 -4.72 -0.54
N ARG A 60 5.83 -4.73 -1.74
CA ARG A 60 6.43 -5.35 -2.93
C ARG A 60 7.78 -4.76 -3.30
N SER A 61 7.94 -3.44 -3.20
CA SER A 61 9.23 -2.78 -3.45
C SER A 61 10.34 -3.19 -2.46
N TYR A 62 9.98 -3.76 -1.30
CA TYR A 62 10.91 -4.31 -0.31
C TYR A 62 11.05 -5.83 -0.36
N GLY A 63 10.54 -6.48 -1.41
CA GLY A 63 10.69 -7.91 -1.67
C GLY A 63 9.57 -8.78 -1.15
N TYR A 64 8.48 -8.22 -0.62
CA TYR A 64 7.32 -9.00 -0.21
C TYR A 64 6.47 -9.44 -1.41
N THR A 65 5.84 -10.60 -1.27
CA THR A 65 4.91 -11.21 -2.22
C THR A 65 3.62 -11.58 -1.50
N TYR A 66 2.50 -11.48 -2.21
CA TYR A 66 1.20 -11.88 -1.65
C TYR A 66 1.02 -13.39 -1.77
N ASP A 67 0.77 -14.02 -0.62
CA ASP A 67 0.32 -15.40 -0.54
C ASP A 67 -1.22 -15.43 -0.40
N PRO A 68 -1.95 -15.89 -1.44
CA PRO A 68 -3.40 -15.94 -1.43
C PRO A 68 -3.97 -17.05 -0.52
N VAL A 69 -3.16 -18.03 -0.12
CA VAL A 69 -3.60 -19.13 0.77
C VAL A 69 -3.66 -18.62 2.20
N THR A 70 -2.60 -17.96 2.67
CA THR A 70 -2.56 -17.42 4.03
C THR A 70 -3.13 -16.00 4.15
N LYS A 71 -3.44 -15.33 3.02
CA LYS A 71 -3.87 -13.92 2.97
C LYS A 71 -2.84 -13.00 3.64
N SER A 72 -1.58 -13.16 3.27
CA SER A 72 -0.46 -12.45 3.87
C SER A 72 0.53 -11.95 2.83
N MET A 73 1.25 -10.87 3.15
CA MET A 73 2.47 -10.49 2.47
C MET A 73 3.64 -11.17 3.18
N ILE A 74 4.45 -11.94 2.43
CA ILE A 74 5.62 -12.69 2.90
C ILE A 74 6.86 -12.33 2.07
N LYS A 75 8.04 -12.37 2.66
CA LYS A 75 9.32 -12.06 1.98
C LYS A 75 10.16 -13.31 1.78
#